data_AF-A0A7V4M3N1-F1
#
_entry.id   AF-A0A7V4M3N1-F1
#
_cell.length_a   1.000
_cell.length_b   1.000
_cell.length_c   1.000
_cell.angle_alpha   90.00
_cell.angle_beta   90.00
_cell.angle_gamma   90.00
#
_symmetry.space_group_name_H-M   'P 1'
#
loop_
_entity.id
_entity.type
_entity.pdbx_description
1 polymer ?
#
loop_
_entity_poly.entity_id
_entity_poly.type
_entity_poly.pdbx_seq_one_letter_code
_entity_poly.pdbx_strand_id
1 'polypeptide(L)'
;KVQDPPDPGADFPNAPIEPAIYADLPGRWRMIFGLANDEIGYILPKRQWDEKPPFCYGRTKNQYGEVNSVGPDAAPILCEAFRRLVKDAP
;
A
#
# COMPACT_ATOMS: atom_id res chain seq x y z
N LYS A 1 -2.50 0.96 8.86
CA LYS A 1 -3.53 2.01 8.67
C LYS A 1 -2.84 3.15 7.92
N VAL A 2 -3.39 3.60 6.80
CA VAL A 2 -2.81 4.71 6.03
C VAL A 2 -2.87 5.99 6.88
N GLN A 3 -1.79 6.75 6.87
CA GLN A 3 -1.70 8.01 7.61
C GLN A 3 -2.71 9.04 7.06
N ASP A 4 -3.41 9.72 7.97
CA ASP A 4 -4.35 10.81 7.65
C ASP A 4 -4.36 11.83 8.81
N PRO A 5 -3.97 13.10 8.60
CA PRO A 5 -3.57 13.71 7.33
C PRO A 5 -2.23 13.16 6.77
N PRO A 6 -2.00 13.20 5.44
CA PRO A 6 -0.75 12.75 4.84
C PRO A 6 0.44 13.60 5.32
N ASP A 7 1.64 13.01 5.30
CA ASP A 7 2.87 13.77 5.55
C ASP A 7 3.06 14.83 4.43
N PRO A 8 3.47 16.06 4.76
CA PRO A 8 3.73 17.09 3.77
C PRO A 8 4.79 16.73 2.71
N GLY A 9 5.71 15.82 3.04
CA GLY A 9 6.72 15.30 2.12
C GLY A 9 6.27 14.10 1.29
N ALA A 10 5.01 13.68 1.36
CA ALA A 10 4.53 12.57 0.55
C ALA A 10 4.48 12.99 -0.94
N ASP A 11 4.90 12.09 -1.82
CA ASP A 11 4.87 12.35 -3.27
C ASP A 11 3.44 12.43 -3.83
N PHE A 12 2.49 11.75 -3.17
CA PHE A 12 1.09 11.70 -3.58
C PHE A 12 0.13 11.99 -2.42
N PRO A 13 0.14 13.20 -1.83
CA PRO A 13 -0.65 13.51 -0.63
C PRO A 13 -2.16 13.46 -0.92
N ASN A 14 -2.55 13.73 -2.16
CA ASN A 14 -3.95 13.71 -2.62
C ASN A 14 -4.42 12.31 -3.09
N ALA A 15 -3.56 11.29 -3.11
CA ALA A 15 -3.98 9.94 -3.46
C ALA A 15 -5.07 9.45 -2.49
N PRO A 16 -6.08 8.68 -2.92
CA PRO A 16 -7.11 8.15 -2.02
C PRO A 16 -6.49 7.22 -0.97
N ILE A 17 -7.14 7.11 0.19
CA ILE A 17 -6.74 6.12 1.21
C ILE A 17 -7.10 4.72 0.69
N GLU A 18 -6.11 3.83 0.61
CA GLU A 18 -6.34 2.44 0.26
C GLU A 18 -7.21 1.73 1.33
N PRO A 19 -8.23 0.97 0.91
CA PRO A 19 -9.07 0.23 1.84
C PRO A 19 -8.29 -0.89 2.53
N ALA A 20 -8.64 -1.18 3.78
CA ALA A 20 -8.02 -2.27 4.52
C ALA A 20 -8.54 -3.64 4.02
N ILE A 21 -7.71 -4.38 3.30
CA ILE A 21 -8.07 -5.70 2.73
C ILE A 21 -8.51 -6.74 3.77
N TYR A 22 -8.01 -6.64 5.01
CA TYR A 22 -8.36 -7.59 6.08
C TYR A 22 -9.82 -7.47 6.53
N ALA A 23 -10.42 -6.28 6.40
CA ALA A 23 -11.82 -6.05 6.75
C ALA A 23 -12.79 -6.66 5.73
N ASP A 24 -12.35 -6.82 4.47
CA ASP A 24 -13.18 -7.34 3.38
C ASP A 24 -13.29 -8.88 3.41
N LEU A 25 -12.38 -9.60 4.09
CA LEU A 25 -12.38 -11.08 4.15
C LEU A 25 -13.64 -11.66 4.86
N PRO A 26 -14.45 -12.52 4.23
CA PRO A 26 -15.76 -12.97 4.73
C PRO A 26 -15.70 -14.14 5.74
N GLY A 27 -14.51 -14.71 5.98
CA GLY A 27 -14.34 -15.87 6.85
C GLY A 27 -14.33 -15.54 8.34
N ARG A 28 -14.83 -16.48 9.17
CA ARG A 28 -14.66 -16.44 10.64
C ARG A 28 -13.19 -16.34 11.05
N TRP A 29 -12.33 -17.04 10.32
CA TRP A 29 -10.88 -17.01 10.49
C TRP A 29 -10.26 -16.37 9.24
N ARG A 30 -9.45 -15.33 9.46
CA ARG A 30 -8.87 -14.52 8.39
C ARG A 30 -7.36 -14.58 8.47
N MET A 31 -6.72 -15.02 7.39
CA MET A 31 -5.27 -15.17 7.30
C MET A 31 -4.75 -14.38 6.10
N ILE A 32 -3.58 -13.77 6.27
CA ILE A 32 -2.82 -13.15 5.18
C ILE A 32 -1.46 -13.83 5.17
N PHE A 33 -1.08 -14.35 4.00
CA PHE A 33 0.24 -14.94 3.77
C PHE A 33 1.09 -13.94 3.00
N GLY A 34 2.19 -13.48 3.62
CA GLY A 34 3.22 -12.73 2.92
C GLY A 34 4.18 -13.67 2.20
N LEU A 35 4.95 -13.14 1.23
CA LEU A 35 5.96 -13.88 0.47
C LEU A 35 5.43 -15.18 -0.17
N ALA A 36 4.17 -15.15 -0.62
CA ALA A 36 3.55 -16.25 -1.34
C ALA A 36 3.65 -16.01 -2.84
N ASN A 37 3.85 -17.08 -3.62
CA ASN A 37 4.04 -17.06 -5.07
C ASN A 37 5.25 -16.22 -5.50
N ASP A 38 5.05 -15.22 -6.35
CA ASP A 38 6.11 -14.35 -6.89
C ASP A 38 6.42 -13.18 -5.96
N GLU A 39 7.71 -12.86 -5.82
CA GLU A 39 8.18 -11.72 -5.04
C GLU A 39 8.19 -10.44 -5.90
N ILE A 40 7.35 -9.47 -5.54
CA ILE A 40 7.25 -8.16 -6.20
C ILE A 40 7.73 -7.01 -5.28
N GLY A 41 8.47 -7.36 -4.23
CA GLY A 41 8.99 -6.40 -3.27
C GLY A 41 7.93 -5.79 -2.34
N TYR A 42 8.16 -4.57 -1.88
CA TYR A 42 7.31 -3.91 -0.90
C TYR A 42 6.04 -3.33 -1.53
N ILE A 43 4.92 -3.48 -0.82
CA ILE A 43 3.63 -2.89 -1.16
C ILE A 43 3.35 -1.79 -0.14
N LEU A 44 3.41 -0.53 -0.57
CA LEU A 44 3.23 0.65 0.28
C LEU A 44 1.99 1.43 -0.16
N PRO A 45 1.20 1.98 0.77
CA PRO A 45 0.13 2.92 0.42
C PRO A 45 0.68 4.07 -0.42
N LYS A 46 0.01 4.41 -1.54
CA LYS A 46 0.46 5.46 -2.45
C LYS A 46 0.53 6.82 -1.76
N ARG A 47 -0.39 7.08 -0.82
CA ARG A 47 -0.40 8.29 0.02
C ARG A 47 0.83 8.42 0.93
N GLN A 48 1.59 7.34 1.14
CA GLN A 48 2.80 7.33 1.96
C GLN A 48 4.09 7.17 1.13
N TRP A 49 3.99 7.21 -0.20
CA TRP A 49 5.14 7.09 -1.09
C TRP A 49 6.08 8.29 -0.93
N ASP A 50 7.37 7.99 -0.80
CA ASP A 50 8.42 8.95 -0.43
C ASP A 50 9.73 8.67 -1.20
N GLU A 51 9.72 8.90 -2.51
CA GLU A 51 10.85 8.72 -3.41
C GLU A 51 11.59 10.04 -3.70
N LYS A 52 10.90 11.19 -3.67
CA LYS A 52 11.47 12.50 -4.03
C LYS A 52 11.50 13.48 -2.85
N PRO A 53 12.45 14.42 -2.81
CA PRO A 53 12.46 15.46 -1.81
C PRO A 53 11.33 16.48 -2.03
N PRO A 54 10.80 17.13 -0.96
CA PRO A 54 11.15 16.93 0.45
C PRO A 54 10.64 15.58 0.98
N PHE A 55 11.48 14.82 1.68
CA PHE A 55 11.11 13.47 2.11
C PHE A 55 10.20 13.48 3.35
N CYS A 56 9.35 12.47 3.45
CA CYS A 56 8.45 12.26 4.59
C CYS A 56 9.21 12.12 5.92
N TYR A 57 8.52 12.43 7.02
CA TYR A 57 9.01 12.22 8.39
C TYR A 57 10.33 12.95 8.72
N GLY A 58 10.58 14.09 8.05
CA GLY A 58 11.77 14.92 8.27
C GLY A 58 13.08 14.25 7.84
N ARG A 59 13.02 13.31 6.90
CA ARG A 59 14.20 12.59 6.42
C ARG A 59 14.99 13.39 5.39
N THR A 60 16.27 13.05 5.28
CA THR A 60 17.19 13.63 4.29
C THR A 60 17.38 12.75 3.06
N LYS A 61 16.77 11.56 3.05
CA LYS A 61 16.84 10.58 1.97
C LYS A 61 15.52 9.82 1.84
N ASN A 62 15.30 9.26 0.65
CA ASN A 62 14.17 8.40 0.34
C ASN A 62 14.11 7.14 1.21
N GLN A 63 12.95 6.54 1.24
CA GLN A 63 12.66 5.33 2.00
C GLN A 63 13.12 4.07 1.24
N TYR A 64 13.48 3.03 2.01
CA TYR A 64 13.94 1.76 1.45
C TYR A 64 12.84 0.97 0.72
N GLY A 65 11.59 1.12 1.14
CA GLY A 65 10.47 0.35 0.58
C GLY A 65 10.24 0.66 -0.90
N GLU A 66 10.28 1.94 -1.24
CA GLU A 66 10.02 2.51 -2.55
C GLU A 66 11.06 2.05 -3.56
N VAL A 67 12.33 1.95 -3.13
CA VAL A 67 13.43 1.41 -3.94
C VAL A 67 13.24 -0.08 -4.28
N ASN A 68 12.59 -0.83 -3.38
CA ASN A 68 12.36 -2.26 -3.53
C ASN A 68 10.88 -2.57 -3.78
N SER A 69 10.17 -1.66 -4.43
CA SER A 69 8.77 -1.84 -4.81
C SER A 69 8.66 -1.80 -6.33
N VAL A 70 7.65 -2.48 -6.87
CA VAL A 70 7.31 -2.40 -8.31
C VAL A 70 6.62 -1.08 -8.70
N GLY A 71 6.39 -0.17 -7.74
CA GLY A 71 5.98 1.20 -8.00
C GLY A 71 4.82 1.70 -7.13
N PRO A 72 4.51 3.01 -7.19
CA PRO A 72 3.51 3.64 -6.33
C PRO A 72 2.07 3.15 -6.58
N ASP A 73 1.81 2.55 -7.73
CA ASP A 73 0.49 2.02 -8.08
C ASP A 73 0.27 0.57 -7.62
N ALA A 74 1.27 -0.08 -7.04
CA ALA A 74 1.17 -1.48 -6.61
C ALA A 74 0.05 -1.69 -5.57
N ALA A 75 0.05 -0.91 -4.48
CA ALA A 75 -0.96 -1.02 -3.44
C ALA A 75 -2.40 -0.76 -3.92
N PRO A 76 -2.72 0.35 -4.64
CA PRO A 76 -4.09 0.59 -5.09
C PRO A 76 -4.59 -0.49 -6.06
N ILE A 77 -3.74 -0.95 -6.99
CA ILE A 77 -4.11 -2.01 -7.94
C ILE A 77 -4.39 -3.33 -7.20
N LEU A 78 -3.51 -3.72 -6.27
CA LEU A 78 -3.68 -4.96 -5.51
C LEU A 78 -4.91 -4.91 -4.59
N CYS A 79 -5.17 -3.78 -3.93
CA CYS A 79 -6.36 -3.62 -3.10
C CYS A 79 -7.65 -3.74 -3.92
N GLU A 80 -7.68 -3.16 -5.12
CA GLU A 80 -8.83 -3.30 -6.02
C GLU A 80 -9.00 -4.74 -6.52
N ALA A 81 -7.92 -5.37 -7.00
CA ALA A 81 -7.94 -6.75 -7.47
C ALA A 81 -8.41 -7.71 -6.36
N PHE A 82 -7.87 -7.56 -5.15
CA PHE A 82 -8.27 -8.34 -3.98
C PHE A 82 -9.76 -8.17 -3.66
N ARG A 83 -10.25 -6.92 -3.62
CA ARG A 83 -11.66 -6.64 -3.35
C ARG A 83 -12.60 -7.26 -4.38
N ARG A 84 -12.21 -7.30 -5.66
CA ARG A 84 -12.98 -7.98 -6.71
C ARG A 84 -13.04 -9.49 -6.45
N LEU A 85 -11.88 -10.11 -6.23
CA LEU A 85 -11.79 -11.56 -5.94
C LEU A 85 -12.58 -11.97 -4.71
N VAL A 86 -12.57 -11.15 -3.66
CA VAL A 86 -13.34 -11.41 -2.43
C VAL A 86 -14.85 -11.29 -2.65
N LYS A 87 -15.30 -10.34 -3.47
CA LYS A 87 -16.73 -10.20 -3.80
C LYS A 87 -17.26 -11.36 -4.65
N ASP A 88 -16.41 -11.87 -5.53
CA ASP A 88 -16.76 -12.96 -6.44
C ASP A 88 -16.54 -14.35 -5.80
N ALA A 89 -16.02 -14.39 -4.58
CA ALA A 89 -15.82 -15.63 -3.84
C ALA A 89 -17.18 -16.26 -3.47
N PRO A 90 -17.35 -17.58 -3.66
CA PRO A 90 -18.60 -18.30 -3.39
C PRO A 90 -18.95 -18.40 -1.90
#